data_AF-A0A2V9BAH9-F1
#
_entry.id   AF-A0A2V9BAH9-F1
#
_cell.length_a   1.000
_cell.length_b   1.000
_cell.length_c   1.000
_cell.angle_alpha   90.00
_cell.angle_beta   90.00
_cell.angle_gamma   90.00
#
_symmetry.space_group_name_H-M   'P 1'
#
loop_
_entity.id
_entity.type
_entity.pdbx_description
1 polymer ?
#
loop_
_entity_poly.entity_id
_entity_poly.type
_entity_poly.pdbx_seq_one_letter_code
_entity_poly.pdbx_strand_id
1 'polypeptide(L)'
;MRCEITLTGPPLGSIGQLRKPFFPGIEIRKIVTELQEWEVFVNNGDSVLRALEIEEQYQVSFRDGLIINAAHSSGAEILYTEDLNHVQISGGVRVVNPFKS
;
A
#
# COMPACT_ATOMS: atom_id res chain seq x y z
N MET A 1 -2.53 -22.83 -0.94
CA MET A 1 -2.16 -21.65 -0.13
C MET A 1 -2.86 -20.46 -0.76
N ARG A 2 -3.93 -19.97 -0.13
CA ARG A 2 -4.60 -18.73 -0.50
C ARG A 2 -4.05 -17.67 0.44
N CYS A 3 -3.29 -16.72 -0.07
CA CYS A 3 -2.93 -15.54 0.70
C CYS A 3 -4.01 -14.49 0.40
N GLU A 4 -5.14 -14.58 1.10
CA GLU A 4 -6.04 -13.44 1.19
C GLU A 4 -5.31 -12.39 2.02
N ILE A 5 -4.69 -11.40 1.38
CA ILE A 5 -4.39 -10.13 2.04
C ILE A 5 -5.73 -9.39 2.15
N THR A 6 -6.62 -9.97 2.95
CA THR A 6 -7.72 -9.23 3.55
C THR A 6 -7.04 -8.30 4.54
N LEU A 7 -7.30 -7.00 4.43
CA LEU A 7 -7.03 -6.03 5.49
C LEU A 7 -7.88 -6.41 6.72
N THR A 8 -7.60 -7.54 7.39
CA THR A 8 -8.13 -7.87 8.71
C THR A 8 -7.30 -7.11 9.74
N GLY A 9 -7.30 -5.79 9.62
CA GLY A 9 -7.03 -4.92 10.74
C GLY A 9 -8.26 -4.88 11.65
N PRO A 10 -8.12 -4.56 12.95
CA PRO A 10 -9.26 -4.27 13.82
C PRO A 10 -10.18 -3.23 13.15
N PRO A 11 -11.50 -3.27 13.42
CA PRO A 11 -12.47 -2.44 12.72
C PRO A 11 -12.04 -0.98 12.73
N LEU A 12 -11.82 -0.42 11.53
CA LEU A 12 -11.50 0.98 11.29
C LEU A 12 -12.73 1.87 11.55
N GLY A 13 -13.33 1.74 12.72
CA GLY A 13 -14.39 2.62 13.18
C GLY A 13 -13.80 3.93 13.67
N SER A 14 -13.22 4.77 12.78
CA SER A 14 -13.05 6.24 12.96
C SER A 14 -12.22 6.98 11.89
N ILE A 15 -11.66 6.35 10.84
CA ILE A 15 -10.72 7.05 9.93
C ILE A 15 -11.42 7.81 8.78
N GLY A 16 -12.74 8.01 8.85
CA GLY A 16 -13.53 8.67 7.80
C GLY A 16 -13.32 10.18 7.62
N GLN A 17 -12.45 10.85 8.40
CA GLN A 17 -12.26 12.31 8.32
C GLN A 17 -10.83 12.73 8.68
N LEU A 18 -9.82 12.31 7.90
CA LEU A 18 -8.46 12.85 8.03
C LEU A 18 -8.30 14.20 7.31
N ARG A 19 -9.16 15.16 7.68
CA ARG A 19 -8.92 16.58 7.43
C ARG A 19 -7.99 17.09 8.53
N LYS A 20 -6.67 17.03 8.29
CA LYS A 20 -5.55 17.40 9.21
C LYS A 20 -5.96 17.55 10.70
N PRO A 21 -6.07 16.46 11.47
CA PRO A 21 -6.27 16.59 12.91
C PRO A 21 -4.92 16.90 13.55
N PHE A 22 -4.90 17.92 14.41
CA PHE A 22 -3.82 18.09 15.37
C PHE A 22 -3.92 16.94 16.39
N PHE A 23 -3.26 15.81 16.09
CA PHE A 23 -3.16 14.72 17.05
C PHE A 23 -2.11 15.09 18.09
N PRO A 24 -2.45 15.23 19.39
CA PRO A 24 -1.44 15.36 20.42
C PRO A 24 -0.49 14.16 20.36
N GLY A 25 0.81 14.37 20.54
CA GLY A 25 1.84 13.35 20.26
C GLY A 25 1.72 12.02 21.03
N ILE A 26 0.85 11.94 22.05
CA ILE A 26 0.48 10.70 22.74
C ILE A 26 -0.39 9.80 21.86
N GLU A 27 -1.36 10.37 21.13
CA GLU A 27 -2.26 9.63 20.22
C GLU A 27 -1.48 9.07 19.02
N ILE A 28 -0.51 9.82 18.48
CA ILE A 28 0.33 9.35 17.36
C ILE A 28 1.14 8.11 17.77
N ARG A 29 1.75 8.10 18.95
CA ARG A 29 2.52 6.95 19.43
C ARG A 29 1.65 5.70 19.59
N LYS A 30 0.43 5.86 20.08
CA LYS A 30 -0.51 4.74 20.23
C LYS A 30 -0.87 4.15 18.86
N ILE A 31 -1.25 5.00 17.90
CA ILE A 31 -1.57 4.57 16.53
C ILE A 31 -0.36 3.87 15.88
N VAL A 32 0.84 4.46 16.00
CA VAL A 32 2.07 3.85 15.45
C VAL A 32 2.39 2.50 16.10
N THR A 33 2.05 2.32 17.39
CA THR A 33 2.22 1.03 18.07
C THR A 33 1.22 0.00 17.55
N GLU A 34 -0.04 0.39 17.36
CA GLU A 34 -1.07 -0.51 16.79
C GLU A 34 -0.74 -0.93 15.35
N LEU A 35 -0.14 -0.04 14.55
CA LEU A 35 0.28 -0.33 13.18
C LEU A 35 1.52 -1.24 13.10
N GLN A 36 2.31 -1.39 14.17
CA GLN A 36 3.47 -2.29 14.16
C GLN A 36 3.09 -3.77 14.08
N GLU A 37 1.85 -4.12 14.42
CA GLU A 37 1.33 -5.48 14.26
C GLU A 37 1.07 -5.85 12.79
N TRP A 38 1.11 -4.88 11.87
CA TRP A 38 0.90 -5.12 10.45
C TRP A 38 2.19 -5.60 9.80
N GLU A 39 2.06 -6.45 8.78
CA GLU A 39 3.20 -6.89 7.99
C GLU A 39 3.85 -5.69 7.27
N VAL A 40 5.14 -5.49 7.51
CA VAL A 40 5.93 -4.41 6.90
C VAL A 40 6.84 -5.00 5.83
N PHE A 41 6.62 -4.58 4.59
CA PHE A 41 7.54 -4.87 3.50
C PHE A 41 8.75 -3.92 3.55
N VAL A 42 9.97 -4.47 3.66
CA VAL A 42 11.21 -3.69 3.72
C VAL A 42 11.84 -3.62 2.34
N ASN A 43 11.96 -2.40 1.81
CA ASN A 43 12.64 -2.17 0.54
C ASN A 43 14.15 -2.43 0.66
N ASN A 44 14.68 -3.21 -0.28
CA ASN A 44 16.11 -3.53 -0.42
C ASN A 44 16.64 -3.08 -1.80
N GLY A 45 17.89 -3.40 -2.11
CA GLY A 45 18.50 -3.05 -3.40
C GLY A 45 17.72 -3.61 -4.60
N ASP A 46 17.26 -4.86 -4.51
CA ASP A 46 16.45 -5.48 -5.57
C ASP A 46 15.10 -4.77 -5.76
N SER A 47 14.52 -4.28 -4.66
CA SER A 47 13.27 -3.50 -4.69
C SER A 47 13.44 -2.20 -5.46
N VAL A 48 14.61 -1.56 -5.37
CA VAL A 48 14.93 -0.34 -6.11
C VAL A 48 15.04 -0.65 -7.61
N LEU A 49 15.76 -1.71 -7.97
CA LEU A 49 15.88 -2.12 -9.39
C LEU A 49 14.52 -2.45 -10.00
N ARG A 50 13.70 -3.23 -9.29
CA ARG A 50 12.33 -3.54 -9.73
C ARG A 50 11.45 -2.29 -9.84
N ALA A 51 11.57 -1.34 -8.92
CA ALA A 51 10.80 -0.12 -8.99
C ALA A 51 11.15 0.75 -10.21
N LEU A 52 12.43 0.79 -10.60
CA LEU A 52 12.87 1.45 -11.83
C LEU A 52 12.29 0.76 -13.08
N GLU A 53 12.32 -0.57 -13.13
CA GLU A 53 11.71 -1.34 -14.23
C GLU A 53 10.20 -1.04 -14.34
N ILE A 54 9.50 -0.99 -13.19
CA ILE A 54 8.06 -0.68 -13.14
C ILE A 54 7.78 0.77 -13.58
N GLU A 55 8.57 1.72 -13.13
CA GLU A 55 8.49 3.14 -13.54
C GLU A 55 8.61 3.27 -15.05
N GLU A 56 9.62 2.64 -15.66
CA GLU A 56 9.83 2.66 -17.11
C GLU A 56 8.68 1.97 -17.86
N GLN A 57 8.30 0.77 -17.42
CA GLN A 57 7.32 -0.06 -18.11
C GLN A 57 5.89 0.52 -18.06
N TYR A 58 5.50 1.07 -16.91
CA TYR A 58 4.13 1.51 -16.66
C TYR A 58 3.98 3.04 -16.58
N GLN A 59 5.08 3.79 -16.76
CA GLN A 59 5.10 5.26 -16.72
C GLN A 59 4.49 5.81 -15.42
N VAL A 60 4.78 5.13 -14.31
CA VAL A 60 4.40 5.53 -12.94
C VAL A 60 5.57 6.21 -12.26
N SER A 61 5.33 6.94 -11.17
CA SER A 61 6.45 7.49 -10.40
C SER A 61 7.27 6.37 -9.75
N PHE A 62 8.58 6.58 -9.58
CA PHE A 62 9.45 5.67 -8.81
C PHE A 62 8.86 5.22 -7.46
N ARG A 63 8.25 6.16 -6.72
CA ARG A 63 7.59 5.86 -5.44
C ARG A 63 6.45 4.86 -5.61
N ASP A 64 5.64 5.04 -6.64
CA ASP A 64 4.53 4.15 -6.93
C ASP A 64 5.04 2.78 -7.41
N GLY A 65 6.13 2.77 -8.18
CA GLY A 65 6.86 1.56 -8.55
C GLY A 65 7.32 0.75 -7.33
N LEU A 66 7.82 1.40 -6.27
CA LEU A 66 8.16 0.72 -5.01
C LEU A 66 6.94 0.11 -4.32
N ILE A 67 5.81 0.83 -4.26
CA ILE A 67 4.57 0.34 -3.64
C ILE A 67 4.02 -0.87 -4.40
N ILE A 68 4.04 -0.80 -5.73
CA ILE A 68 3.65 -1.90 -6.62
C ILE A 68 4.56 -3.12 -6.39
N ASN A 69 5.88 -2.92 -6.37
CA ASN A 69 6.83 -4.00 -6.14
C ASN A 69 6.62 -4.65 -4.77
N ALA A 70 6.36 -3.86 -3.73
CA ALA A 70 6.08 -4.35 -2.40
C ALA A 70 4.82 -5.23 -2.38
N ALA A 71 3.73 -4.76 -3.00
CA ALA A 71 2.50 -5.54 -3.13
C ALA A 71 2.70 -6.84 -3.92
N HIS A 72 3.47 -6.79 -5.02
CA HIS A 72 3.77 -7.97 -5.81
C HIS A 72 4.62 -8.98 -5.02
N SER A 73 5.64 -8.48 -4.31
CA SER A 73 6.58 -9.31 -3.54
C SER A 73 5.97 -9.89 -2.27
N SER A 74 4.96 -9.24 -1.68
CA SER A 74 4.17 -9.80 -0.58
C SER A 74 3.10 -10.80 -1.04
N GLY A 75 2.95 -11.02 -2.35
CA GLY A 75 1.93 -11.90 -2.91
C GLY A 75 0.51 -11.33 -2.83
N ALA A 76 0.37 -10.00 -2.76
CA ALA A 76 -0.93 -9.34 -2.76
C ALA A 76 -1.65 -9.55 -4.09
N GLU A 77 -2.89 -9.98 -4.05
CA GLU A 77 -3.73 -10.07 -5.26
C GLU A 77 -4.31 -8.69 -5.65
N ILE A 78 -4.51 -7.80 -4.67
CA ILE A 78 -5.15 -6.49 -4.85
C ILE A 78 -4.37 -5.42 -4.07
N LEU A 79 -4.05 -4.32 -4.75
CA LEU A 79 -3.51 -3.10 -4.13
C LEU A 79 -4.60 -2.03 -4.14
N TYR A 80 -5.12 -1.71 -2.95
CA TYR A 80 -6.07 -0.61 -2.79
C TYR A 80 -5.35 0.73 -2.68
N THR A 81 -5.73 1.70 -3.51
CA THR A 81 -5.10 3.03 -3.52
C THR A 81 -6.00 4.08 -4.17
N GLU A 82 -6.04 5.26 -3.56
CA GLU A 82 -6.78 6.40 -4.10
C GLU A 82 -5.99 7.18 -5.16
N ASP A 83 -4.66 7.18 -5.03
CA ASP A 83 -3.75 8.08 -5.75
C ASP A 83 -3.16 7.47 -7.02
N LEU A 84 -3.12 6.14 -7.14
CA LEU A 84 -2.65 5.54 -8.39
C LEU A 84 -3.75 5.64 -9.44
N ASN A 85 -3.43 6.31 -10.55
CA ASN A 85 -4.19 6.15 -11.79
C ASN A 85 -4.28 4.66 -12.11
N HIS A 86 -5.41 4.18 -12.63
CA HIS A 86 -5.66 2.75 -12.87
C HIS A 86 -4.58 2.13 -13.77
N VAL A 87 -3.50 1.64 -13.16
CA VAL A 87 -2.46 0.89 -13.84
C VAL A 87 -2.84 -0.57 -13.75
N GLN A 88 -3.20 -1.15 -14.88
CA GLN A 88 -3.40 -2.59 -14.97
C GLN A 88 -2.03 -3.24 -15.18
N ILE A 89 -1.47 -3.74 -14.09
CA ILE A 89 -0.16 -4.39 -14.09
C ILE A 89 -0.39 -5.85 -14.50
N SER A 90 0.09 -6.18 -15.70
CA SER A 90 0.02 -7.53 -16.25
C SER A 90 0.73 -8.53 -15.33
N GLY A 91 0.01 -9.55 -14.84
CA GLY A 91 0.64 -10.75 -14.27
C GLY A 91 0.77 -10.86 -12.75
N GLY A 92 0.12 -9.98 -11.96
CA GLY A 92 0.14 -10.17 -10.50
C GLY A 92 -0.89 -9.35 -9.73
N VAL A 93 -0.57 -8.08 -9.46
CA VAL A 93 -1.34 -7.24 -8.53
C VAL A 93 -2.38 -6.41 -9.27
N ARG A 94 -3.64 -6.47 -8.82
CA ARG A 94 -4.71 -5.61 -9.34
C ARG A 94 -4.83 -4.32 -8.54
N VAL A 95 -4.61 -3.17 -9.18
CA VAL A 95 -4.75 -1.86 -8.54
C VAL A 95 -6.22 -1.42 -8.56
N VAL A 96 -6.79 -1.15 -7.38
CA VAL A 96 -8.21 -0.78 -7.21
C VAL A 96 -8.33 0.50 -6.39
N ASN A 97 -9.11 1.46 -6.87
CA ASN A 97 -9.47 2.62 -6.07
C ASN A 97 -10.76 2.31 -5.28
N PRO A 98 -10.71 2.23 -3.94
CA PRO A 98 -11.87 1.84 -3.13
C PRO A 98 -12.98 2.90 -3.09
N PHE A 99 -12.71 4.13 -3.55
CA PHE A 99 -13.67 5.24 -3.54
C PHE A 99 -14.33 5.49 -4.90
N LYS A 100 -13.92 4.76 -5.94
CA LYS A 100 -14.53 4.83 -7.26
C LYS A 100 -15.37 3.57 -7.47
N SER A 101 -16.70 3.73 -7.46
CA SER A 101 -17.71 2.69 -7.74
C SER A 101 -18.01 2.58 -9.22
#